data_AF-A0A7C1CKV1-F1
#
_entry.id   AF-A0A7C1CKV1-F1
#
_cell.length_a   1.000
_cell.length_b   1.000
_cell.length_c   1.000
_cell.angle_alpha   90.00
_cell.angle_beta   90.00
_cell.angle_gamma   90.00
#
_symmetry.space_group_name_H-M   'P 1'
#
loop_
_entity.id
_entity.type
_entity.pdbx_description
1 polymer ?
#
loop_
_entity_poly.entity_id
_entity_poly.type
_entity_poly.pdbx_seq_one_letter_code
_entity_poly.pdbx_strand_id
1 'polypeptide(L)'
;ACPTGALKGPRKIDPRKCISYLTYFGDGITPRELREPMGMWVYGCDHCQNVCPRNAPWLAKAKGLPVNEKVSAMQEDFNLHRLLHMDTLYFTDRIWPHMFYMSDADIWRWKMNVARSMGNSLDEAYVSELIAAFRENSDERVLGMVAWALGRIGGSKAHTALSEFLPGSPAVVQEEIRCALEESVG
;
A
#
# COMPACT_ATOMS: atom_id res chain seq x y z
N ALA A 1 7.76 16.76 -8.83
CA ALA A 1 8.33 15.39 -8.75
C ALA A 1 7.78 14.63 -7.56
N CYS A 2 8.11 15.00 -6.31
CA CYS A 2 7.54 14.33 -5.13
C CYS A 2 5.99 14.32 -5.17
N PRO A 3 5.33 13.16 -5.30
CA PRO A 3 3.88 13.11 -5.58
C PRO A 3 3.03 13.69 -4.46
N THR A 4 3.47 13.52 -3.22
CA THR A 4 2.79 13.96 -2.00
C THR A 4 3.25 15.33 -1.49
N GLY A 5 4.17 15.99 -2.22
CA GLY A 5 4.71 17.29 -1.82
C GLY A 5 5.51 17.27 -0.50
N ALA A 6 6.15 16.15 -0.19
CA ALA A 6 7.00 15.98 1.01
C ALA A 6 8.28 16.82 0.96
N LEU A 7 8.86 17.04 -0.23
CA LEU A 7 10.03 17.90 -0.40
C LEU A 7 9.61 19.38 -0.32
N LYS A 8 10.13 20.12 0.67
CA LYS A 8 9.79 21.53 0.95
C LYS A 8 10.86 22.53 0.50
N GLY A 9 11.86 22.06 -0.24
CA GLY A 9 12.99 22.85 -0.71
C GLY A 9 14.33 22.18 -0.40
N PRO A 10 15.45 22.88 -0.68
CA PRO A 10 16.79 22.32 -0.51
C PRO A 10 17.02 21.81 0.93
N ARG A 11 17.33 20.51 1.05
CA ARG A 11 17.61 19.84 2.34
C ARG A 11 16.44 19.93 3.35
N LYS A 12 15.19 20.06 2.87
CA LYS A 12 13.98 20.10 3.70
C LYS A 12 12.96 19.07 3.23
N ILE A 13 12.56 18.18 4.13
CA ILE A 13 11.54 17.15 3.89
C ILE A 13 10.55 17.13 5.05
N ASP A 14 9.26 17.01 4.75
CA ASP A 14 8.23 16.67 5.73
C ASP A 14 8.02 15.13 5.69
N PRO A 15 8.53 14.38 6.68
CA PRO A 15 8.42 12.92 6.68
C PRO A 15 6.97 12.44 6.72
N ARG A 16 6.05 13.21 7.33
CA ARG A 16 4.62 12.85 7.43
C ARG A 16 3.90 12.83 6.10
N LYS A 17 4.54 13.35 5.04
CA LYS A 17 4.06 13.26 3.65
C LYS A 17 4.96 12.38 2.79
N CYS A 18 6.13 11.97 3.28
CA CYS A 18 7.08 11.19 2.49
C CYS A 18 6.59 9.76 2.33
N ILE A 19 6.40 9.30 1.09
CA ILE A 19 5.93 7.94 0.78
C ILE A 19 6.82 6.90 1.47
N SER A 20 8.14 7.03 1.35
CA SER A 20 9.08 6.10 1.98
C SER A 20 8.96 6.08 3.50
N TYR A 21 8.74 7.23 4.14
CA TYR A 21 8.54 7.27 5.60
C TYR A 21 7.22 6.62 5.97
N LEU A 22 6.12 6.95 5.29
CA LEU A 22 4.79 6.40 5.58
C LEU A 22 4.74 4.88 5.39
N THR A 23 5.45 4.35 4.39
CA THR A 23 5.51 2.90 4.17
C THR A 23 6.33 2.14 5.21
N TYR A 24 7.26 2.81 5.92
CA TYR A 24 8.15 2.18 6.90
C TYR A 24 7.78 2.46 8.35
N PHE A 25 7.36 3.68 8.64
CA PHE A 25 7.23 4.25 9.98
C PHE A 25 5.92 5.01 10.16
N GLY A 26 5.03 4.98 9.16
CA GLY A 26 3.71 5.58 9.27
C GLY A 26 2.93 4.89 10.40
N ASP A 27 2.24 5.72 11.18
CA ASP A 27 1.36 5.30 12.25
C ASP A 27 -0.10 5.48 11.83
N GLY A 28 -0.96 4.56 12.27
CA GLY A 28 -2.38 4.62 11.95
C GLY A 28 -2.71 4.34 10.47
N ILE A 29 -3.93 4.70 10.08
CA ILE A 29 -4.40 4.62 8.70
C ILE A 29 -3.73 5.73 7.87
N THR A 30 -3.25 5.40 6.67
CA THR A 30 -2.69 6.42 5.76
C THR A 30 -3.71 7.56 5.54
N PRO A 31 -3.31 8.84 5.71
CA PRO A 31 -4.21 9.99 5.50
C PRO A 31 -4.84 9.99 4.11
N ARG A 32 -6.14 10.27 4.02
CA ARG A 32 -6.96 10.17 2.79
C ARG A 32 -6.33 10.90 1.61
N GLU A 33 -5.87 12.13 1.84
CA GLU A 33 -5.27 12.99 0.83
C GLU A 33 -3.93 12.49 0.28
N LEU A 34 -3.31 11.51 0.96
CA LEU A 34 -2.04 10.90 0.54
C LEU A 34 -2.24 9.55 -0.15
N ARG A 35 -3.38 8.88 0.02
CA ARG A 35 -3.59 7.49 -0.45
C ARG A 35 -3.40 7.36 -1.95
N GLU A 36 -4.05 8.22 -2.73
CA GLU A 36 -3.93 8.25 -4.18
C GLU A 36 -2.55 8.74 -4.67
N PRO A 37 -2.03 9.90 -4.22
CA PRO A 37 -0.70 10.34 -4.62
C PRO A 37 0.43 9.36 -4.27
N MET A 38 0.23 8.49 -3.28
CA MET A 38 1.16 7.41 -2.94
C MET A 38 1.17 6.25 -3.96
N GLY A 39 0.39 6.27 -5.04
CA GLY A 39 0.49 5.32 -6.17
C GLY A 39 0.56 3.85 -5.76
N MET A 40 1.42 3.05 -6.41
CA MET A 40 1.54 1.60 -6.14
C MET A 40 2.66 1.25 -5.13
N TRP A 41 3.30 2.23 -4.48
CA TRP A 41 4.44 1.99 -3.58
C TRP A 41 4.02 1.27 -2.28
N VAL A 42 4.42 0.01 -2.12
CA VAL A 42 4.14 -0.79 -0.91
C VAL A 42 5.21 -0.62 0.17
N TYR A 43 6.48 -0.52 -0.25
CA TYR A 43 7.64 -0.45 0.63
C TYR A 43 8.70 0.47 0.03
N GLY A 44 8.92 1.63 0.66
CA GLY A 44 9.87 2.63 0.18
C GLY A 44 9.37 3.46 -0.99
N CYS A 45 10.19 4.43 -1.42
CA CYS A 45 9.92 5.23 -2.62
C CYS A 45 11.21 5.87 -3.14
N ASP A 46 11.56 5.56 -4.39
CA ASP A 46 12.72 6.13 -5.07
C ASP A 46 12.36 7.22 -6.09
N HIS A 47 11.10 7.66 -6.14
CA HIS A 47 10.65 8.57 -7.20
C HIS A 47 11.48 9.86 -7.28
N CYS A 48 11.85 10.46 -6.15
CA CYS A 48 12.70 11.65 -6.11
C CYS A 48 14.13 11.39 -6.64
N GLN A 49 14.64 10.16 -6.53
CA GLN A 49 15.93 9.76 -7.08
C GLN A 49 15.80 9.42 -8.57
N ASN A 50 14.73 8.75 -8.98
CA ASN A 50 14.48 8.33 -10.36
C ASN A 50 14.34 9.51 -11.33
N VAL A 51 13.77 10.62 -10.86
CA VAL A 51 13.60 11.84 -11.66
C VAL A 51 14.80 12.80 -11.54
N CYS A 52 15.81 12.49 -10.72
CA CYS A 52 16.94 13.38 -10.51
C CYS A 52 17.85 13.40 -11.74
N PRO A 53 18.13 14.58 -12.36
CA PRO A 53 19.01 14.65 -13.54
C PRO A 53 20.42 14.12 -13.28
N ARG A 54 20.91 14.25 -12.04
CA ARG A 54 22.22 13.71 -11.63
C ARG A 54 22.27 12.18 -11.67
N ASN A 55 21.13 11.51 -11.45
CA ASN A 55 21.03 10.06 -11.46
C ASN A 55 20.75 9.50 -12.87
N ALA A 56 20.25 10.31 -13.80
CA ALA A 56 19.84 9.86 -15.12
C ALA A 56 20.92 9.08 -15.91
N PRO A 57 22.21 9.51 -15.95
CA PRO A 57 23.25 8.73 -16.64
C PRO A 57 23.47 7.34 -16.04
N TRP A 58 23.39 7.22 -14.71
CA TRP A 58 23.59 5.97 -13.98
C TRP A 58 22.42 5.01 -14.18
N LEU A 59 21.19 5.53 -14.15
CA LEU A 59 19.97 4.75 -14.43
C LEU A 59 19.94 4.26 -15.87
N ALA A 60 20.41 5.06 -16.84
CA ALA A 60 20.53 4.64 -18.23
C ALA A 60 21.54 3.48 -18.38
N LYS A 61 22.69 3.57 -17.71
CA LYS A 61 23.67 2.48 -17.68
C LYS A 61 23.12 1.21 -17.03
N ALA A 62 22.36 1.35 -15.94
CA ALA A 62 21.79 0.23 -15.20
C ALA A 62 20.84 -0.65 -16.04
N LYS A 63 20.14 -0.06 -17.03
CA LYS A 63 19.25 -0.80 -17.94
C LYS A 63 19.98 -1.83 -18.81
N GLY A 64 21.30 -1.67 -19.01
CA GLY A 64 22.12 -2.62 -19.76
C GLY A 64 22.82 -3.67 -18.91
N LEU A 65 22.60 -3.67 -17.59
CA LEU A 65 23.17 -4.68 -16.69
C LEU A 65 22.39 -6.00 -16.82
N PRO A 66 23.04 -7.15 -16.57
CA PRO A 66 22.34 -8.42 -16.47
C PRO A 66 21.31 -8.40 -15.33
N VAL A 67 20.29 -9.24 -15.46
CA VAL A 67 19.27 -9.42 -14.42
C VAL A 67 19.93 -9.84 -13.11
N ASN A 68 19.51 -9.24 -12.00
CA ASN A 68 19.92 -9.69 -10.69
C ASN A 68 19.14 -10.96 -10.32
N GLU A 69 19.79 -12.13 -10.44
CA GLU A 69 19.17 -13.43 -10.21
C GLU A 69 18.56 -13.57 -8.80
N LYS A 70 19.20 -12.99 -7.78
CA LYS A 70 18.68 -13.00 -6.41
C LYS A 70 17.36 -12.24 -6.29
N VAL A 71 17.27 -11.06 -6.92
CA VAL A 71 16.03 -10.27 -6.94
C VAL A 71 14.96 -10.96 -7.77
N SER A 72 15.33 -11.55 -8.91
CA SER A 72 14.39 -12.29 -9.75
C SER A 72 13.81 -13.50 -9.02
N ALA A 73 14.62 -14.22 -8.24
CA ALA A 73 14.19 -15.40 -7.50
C ALA A 73 13.18 -15.09 -6.38
N MET A 74 13.18 -13.88 -5.83
CA MET A 74 12.24 -13.46 -4.78
C MET A 74 11.00 -12.73 -5.32
N GLN A 75 10.91 -12.45 -6.62
CA GLN A 75 9.82 -11.63 -7.18
C GLN A 75 8.43 -12.13 -6.78
N GLU A 76 8.22 -13.45 -6.85
CA GLU A 76 6.94 -14.07 -6.51
C GLU A 76 6.58 -13.89 -5.04
N ASP A 77 7.56 -13.76 -4.14
CA ASP A 77 7.29 -13.52 -2.73
C ASP A 77 6.68 -12.14 -2.46
N PHE A 78 6.92 -11.18 -3.35
CA PHE A 78 6.39 -9.82 -3.27
C PHE A 78 5.10 -9.62 -4.09
N ASN A 79 4.45 -10.70 -4.53
CA ASN A 79 3.14 -10.62 -5.17
C ASN A 79 2.12 -9.99 -4.19
N LEU A 80 1.32 -9.03 -4.66
CA LEU A 80 0.37 -8.30 -3.81
C LEU A 80 -0.64 -9.23 -3.10
N HIS A 81 -1.11 -10.30 -3.75
CA HIS A 81 -1.99 -11.28 -3.10
C HIS A 81 -1.30 -11.94 -1.90
N ARG A 82 -0.06 -12.42 -2.09
CA ARG A 82 0.71 -13.04 -1.00
C ARG A 82 0.96 -12.05 0.14
N LEU A 83 1.35 -10.82 -0.18
CA LEU A 83 1.63 -9.80 0.84
C LEU A 83 0.37 -9.36 1.60
N LEU A 84 -0.81 -9.36 0.97
CA LEU A 84 -2.07 -9.04 1.64
C LEU A 84 -2.47 -10.13 2.64
N HIS A 85 -2.29 -11.40 2.28
CA HIS A 85 -2.73 -12.55 3.06
C HIS A 85 -1.65 -13.19 3.93
N MET A 86 -0.41 -12.69 3.90
CA MET A 86 0.70 -13.30 4.65
C MET A 86 0.47 -13.34 6.16
N ASP A 87 0.98 -14.40 6.78
CA ASP A 87 1.11 -14.52 8.22
C ASP A 87 2.54 -14.19 8.68
N THR A 88 2.78 -14.26 9.99
CA THR A 88 4.10 -13.99 10.58
C THR A 88 5.16 -14.97 10.12
N LEU A 89 4.81 -16.23 9.86
CA LEU A 89 5.76 -17.24 9.40
C LEU A 89 6.26 -16.89 7.98
N TYR A 90 5.33 -16.60 7.07
CA TYR A 90 5.67 -16.19 5.70
C TYR A 90 6.48 -14.90 5.70
N PHE A 91 6.08 -13.90 6.50
CA PHE A 91 6.82 -12.66 6.61
C PHE A 91 8.26 -12.87 7.08
N THR A 92 8.47 -13.64 8.15
CA THR A 92 9.80 -13.85 8.74
C THR A 92 10.72 -14.72 7.87
N ASP A 93 10.17 -15.68 7.11
CA ASP A 93 10.95 -16.56 6.24
C ASP A 93 11.23 -15.94 4.86
N ARG A 94 10.26 -15.23 4.26
CA ARG A 94 10.31 -14.81 2.85
C ARG A 94 10.58 -13.32 2.64
N ILE A 95 10.07 -12.46 3.54
CA ILE A 95 10.08 -11.00 3.34
C ILE A 95 11.15 -10.32 4.19
N TRP A 96 11.13 -10.58 5.50
CA TRP A 96 12.02 -9.96 6.47
C TRP A 96 13.53 -10.12 6.18
N PRO A 97 14.04 -11.27 5.66
CA PRO A 97 15.46 -11.41 5.32
C PRO A 97 15.95 -10.44 4.24
N HIS A 98 15.03 -9.78 3.54
CA HIS A 98 15.33 -8.79 2.51
C HIS A 98 14.85 -7.38 2.87
N MET A 99 13.85 -7.26 3.75
CA MET A 99 13.17 -6.00 4.09
C MET A 99 13.15 -5.74 5.61
N PHE A 100 14.32 -5.84 6.24
CA PHE A 100 14.51 -5.89 7.69
C PHE A 100 14.17 -4.60 8.48
N TYR A 101 13.79 -3.50 7.82
CA TYR A 101 13.45 -2.23 8.52
C TYR A 101 12.13 -2.29 9.31
N MET A 102 11.32 -3.33 9.14
CA MET A 102 10.07 -3.55 9.87
C MET A 102 10.09 -4.91 10.55
N SER A 103 9.58 -5.00 11.78
CA SER A 103 9.41 -6.28 12.48
C SER A 103 8.07 -6.93 12.12
N ASP A 104 7.89 -8.17 12.58
CA ASP A 104 6.63 -8.91 12.48
C ASP A 104 5.45 -8.21 13.18
N ALA A 105 5.72 -7.48 14.26
CA ALA A 105 4.72 -6.62 14.92
C ALA A 105 4.12 -5.56 13.97
N ASP A 106 4.80 -5.24 12.87
CA ASP A 106 4.40 -4.24 11.89
C ASP A 106 3.86 -4.85 10.56
N ILE A 107 3.54 -6.14 10.52
CA ILE A 107 2.95 -6.80 9.33
C ILE A 107 1.68 -6.09 8.86
N TRP A 108 0.90 -5.51 9.77
CA TRP A 108 -0.29 -4.72 9.44
C TRP A 108 0.02 -3.60 8.43
N ARG A 109 1.21 -2.97 8.51
CA ARG A 109 1.60 -1.85 7.66
C ARG A 109 1.85 -2.32 6.23
N TRP A 110 2.42 -3.51 6.05
CA TRP A 110 2.52 -4.16 4.73
C TRP A 110 1.13 -4.40 4.13
N LYS A 111 0.25 -5.06 4.88
CA LYS A 111 -1.12 -5.37 4.41
C LYS A 111 -1.90 -4.11 4.05
N MET A 112 -1.82 -3.08 4.90
CA MET A 112 -2.42 -1.77 4.64
C MET A 112 -1.87 -1.14 3.36
N ASN A 113 -0.55 -1.10 3.19
CA ASN A 113 0.07 -0.50 2.00
C ASN A 113 -0.28 -1.28 0.72
N VAL A 114 -0.43 -2.61 0.80
CA VAL A 114 -0.88 -3.45 -0.30
C VAL A 114 -2.34 -3.15 -0.65
N ALA A 115 -3.24 -3.09 0.33
CA ALA A 115 -4.64 -2.73 0.08
C ALA A 115 -4.75 -1.35 -0.59
N ARG A 116 -3.97 -0.36 -0.11
CA ARG A 116 -3.87 0.97 -0.73
C ARG A 116 -3.38 0.90 -2.18
N SER A 117 -2.37 0.07 -2.44
CA SER A 117 -1.82 -0.17 -3.78
C SER A 117 -2.88 -0.79 -4.70
N MET A 118 -3.56 -1.85 -4.27
CA MET A 118 -4.68 -2.46 -5.02
C MET A 118 -5.80 -1.46 -5.30
N GLY A 119 -6.17 -0.62 -4.32
CA GLY A 119 -7.14 0.46 -4.54
C GLY A 119 -6.69 1.46 -5.62
N ASN A 120 -5.40 1.77 -5.67
CA ASN A 120 -4.85 2.66 -6.69
C ASN A 120 -4.70 2.05 -8.08
N SER A 121 -4.70 0.72 -8.22
CA SER A 121 -4.67 0.10 -9.55
C SER A 121 -6.01 0.18 -10.27
N LEU A 122 -7.11 0.41 -9.54
CA LEU A 122 -8.48 0.35 -10.06
C LEU A 122 -8.80 -1.00 -10.73
N ASP A 123 -8.09 -2.07 -10.32
CA ASP A 123 -8.24 -3.39 -10.92
C ASP A 123 -9.32 -4.18 -10.16
N GLU A 124 -10.46 -4.40 -10.82
CA GLU A 124 -11.59 -5.16 -10.28
C GLU A 124 -11.22 -6.59 -9.88
N ALA A 125 -10.13 -7.15 -10.43
CA ALA A 125 -9.64 -8.48 -10.05
C ALA A 125 -9.29 -8.55 -8.54
N TYR A 126 -8.92 -7.43 -7.92
CA TYR A 126 -8.59 -7.38 -6.50
C TYR A 126 -9.80 -7.29 -5.57
N VAL A 127 -11.01 -7.05 -6.06
CA VAL A 127 -12.19 -6.90 -5.19
C VAL A 127 -12.43 -8.14 -4.33
N SER A 128 -12.30 -9.33 -4.91
CA SER A 128 -12.48 -10.60 -4.17
C SER A 128 -11.44 -10.77 -3.06
N GLU A 129 -10.19 -10.42 -3.36
CA GLU A 129 -9.05 -10.52 -2.43
C GLU A 129 -9.19 -9.53 -1.28
N LEU A 130 -9.57 -8.29 -1.58
CA LEU A 130 -9.83 -7.25 -0.58
C LEU A 130 -10.99 -7.67 0.35
N ILE A 131 -12.06 -8.27 -0.20
CA ILE A 131 -13.17 -8.80 0.61
C ILE A 131 -12.71 -9.92 1.55
N ALA A 132 -11.88 -10.85 1.06
CA ALA A 132 -11.31 -11.92 1.89
C ALA A 132 -10.41 -11.34 2.99
N ALA A 133 -9.53 -10.39 2.64
CA ALA A 133 -8.65 -9.73 3.58
C ALA A 133 -9.42 -8.97 4.67
N PHE A 134 -10.55 -8.35 4.35
CA PHE A 134 -11.40 -7.70 5.37
C PHE A 134 -11.90 -8.70 6.42
N ARG A 135 -12.26 -9.92 6.00
CA ARG A 135 -12.79 -10.97 6.88
C ARG A 135 -11.73 -11.66 7.73
N GLU A 136 -10.49 -11.69 7.24
CA GLU A 136 -9.36 -12.40 7.86
C GLU A 136 -8.57 -11.54 8.85
N ASN A 137 -8.68 -10.21 8.78
CA ASN A 137 -7.91 -9.29 9.62
C ASN A 137 -8.78 -8.67 10.72
N SER A 138 -8.15 -8.32 11.83
CA SER A 138 -8.78 -7.58 12.94
C SER A 138 -8.16 -6.19 13.17
N ASP A 139 -7.06 -5.88 12.48
CA ASP A 139 -6.38 -4.59 12.61
C ASP A 139 -7.17 -3.49 11.89
N GLU A 140 -7.68 -2.52 12.65
CA GLU A 140 -8.50 -1.42 12.11
C GLU A 140 -7.81 -0.65 10.99
N ARG A 141 -6.47 -0.61 10.97
CA ARG A 141 -5.71 0.11 9.94
C ARG A 141 -5.75 -0.60 8.61
N VAL A 142 -5.66 -1.93 8.64
CA VAL A 142 -5.83 -2.79 7.45
C VAL A 142 -7.27 -2.72 6.98
N LEU A 143 -8.24 -2.92 7.89
CA LEU A 143 -9.67 -2.92 7.56
C LEU A 143 -10.12 -1.59 6.94
N GLY A 144 -9.71 -0.46 7.53
CA GLY A 144 -10.03 0.86 7.01
C GLY A 144 -9.46 1.10 5.61
N MET A 145 -8.23 0.65 5.35
CA MET A 145 -7.62 0.78 4.03
C MET A 145 -8.24 -0.16 2.99
N VAL A 146 -8.64 -1.36 3.39
CA VAL A 146 -9.40 -2.28 2.53
C VAL A 146 -10.75 -1.67 2.16
N ALA A 147 -11.46 -1.08 3.11
CA ALA A 147 -12.72 -0.38 2.84
C ALA A 147 -12.52 0.77 1.83
N TRP A 148 -11.48 1.59 2.03
CA TRP A 148 -11.13 2.64 1.07
C TRP A 148 -10.79 2.07 -0.32
N ALA A 149 -10.00 1.00 -0.39
CA ALA A 149 -9.62 0.39 -1.66
C ALA A 149 -10.82 -0.18 -2.42
N LEU A 150 -11.77 -0.81 -1.71
CA LEU A 150 -13.03 -1.28 -2.29
C LEU A 150 -13.88 -0.12 -2.83
N GLY A 151 -14.01 0.98 -2.09
CA GLY A 151 -14.73 2.17 -2.57
C GLY A 151 -14.09 2.78 -3.81
N ARG A 152 -12.74 2.86 -3.81
CA ARG A 152 -11.98 3.42 -4.92
C ARG A 152 -12.06 2.57 -6.19
N ILE A 153 -12.00 1.24 -6.09
CA ILE A 153 -12.20 0.35 -7.24
C ILE A 153 -13.66 0.41 -7.70
N GLY A 154 -14.60 0.45 -6.76
CA GLY A 154 -16.02 0.55 -7.03
C GLY A 154 -16.64 -0.75 -7.55
N GLY A 155 -17.79 -0.63 -8.21
CA GLY A 155 -18.57 -1.76 -8.71
C GLY A 155 -19.53 -2.37 -7.69
N SER A 156 -20.54 -3.10 -8.20
CA SER A 156 -21.63 -3.64 -7.38
C SER A 156 -21.14 -4.57 -6.28
N LYS A 157 -20.15 -5.43 -6.59
CA LYS A 157 -19.58 -6.37 -5.62
C LYS A 157 -18.89 -5.65 -4.46
N ALA A 158 -18.13 -4.59 -4.73
CA ALA A 158 -17.47 -3.81 -3.69
C ALA A 158 -18.50 -3.06 -2.83
N HIS A 159 -19.50 -2.43 -3.46
CA HIS A 159 -20.57 -1.74 -2.76
C HIS A 159 -21.38 -2.67 -1.83
N THR A 160 -21.76 -3.85 -2.31
CA THR A 160 -22.44 -4.86 -1.50
C THR A 160 -21.59 -5.26 -0.30
N ALA A 161 -20.31 -5.56 -0.51
CA ALA A 161 -19.42 -5.95 0.58
C ALA A 161 -19.24 -4.83 1.62
N LEU A 162 -19.03 -3.58 1.19
CA LEU A 162 -18.96 -2.42 2.08
C LEU A 162 -20.22 -2.27 2.93
N SER A 163 -21.40 -2.43 2.32
CA SER A 163 -22.68 -2.38 3.03
C SER A 163 -22.82 -3.49 4.07
N GLU A 164 -22.36 -4.70 3.76
CA GLU A 164 -22.34 -5.84 4.69
C GLU A 164 -21.37 -5.62 5.87
N PHE A 165 -20.22 -5.00 5.62
CA PHE A 165 -19.20 -4.77 6.65
C PHE A 165 -19.56 -3.66 7.63
N LEU A 166 -20.34 -2.67 7.21
CA LEU A 166 -20.65 -1.48 7.99
C LEU A 166 -21.18 -1.77 9.41
N PRO A 167 -22.25 -2.57 9.63
CA PRO A 167 -22.82 -2.75 10.97
C PRO A 167 -21.90 -3.49 11.95
N GLY A 168 -20.97 -4.32 11.46
CA GLY A 168 -20.07 -5.13 12.30
C GLY A 168 -18.69 -4.51 12.56
N SER A 169 -18.40 -3.36 11.96
CA SER A 169 -17.06 -2.76 11.99
C SER A 169 -16.87 -1.80 13.19
N PRO A 170 -15.62 -1.64 13.69
CA PRO A 170 -15.29 -0.60 14.67
C PRO A 170 -15.54 0.82 14.12
N ALA A 171 -15.74 1.79 15.00
CA ALA A 171 -16.16 3.16 14.62
C ALA A 171 -15.25 3.81 13.57
N VAL A 172 -13.92 3.66 13.69
CA VAL A 172 -12.95 4.17 12.72
C VAL A 172 -13.13 3.53 11.34
N VAL A 173 -13.38 2.23 11.29
CA VAL A 173 -13.59 1.48 10.04
C VAL A 173 -14.95 1.80 9.43
N GLN A 174 -15.99 2.00 10.25
CA GLN A 174 -17.30 2.45 9.76
C GLN A 174 -17.21 3.79 9.03
N GLU A 175 -16.39 4.71 9.53
CA GLU A 175 -16.15 5.99 8.86
C GLU A 175 -15.46 5.82 7.51
N GLU A 176 -14.49 4.92 7.41
CA GLU A 176 -13.87 4.55 6.13
C GLU A 176 -14.88 3.96 5.15
N ILE A 177 -15.76 3.07 5.62
CA ILE A 177 -16.81 2.45 4.80
C ILE A 177 -17.84 3.49 4.32
N ARG A 178 -18.29 4.40 5.18
CA ARG A 178 -19.26 5.44 4.80
C ARG A 178 -18.72 6.32 3.68
N CYS A 179 -17.50 6.84 3.85
CA CYS A 179 -16.87 7.63 2.79
C CYS A 179 -16.67 6.81 1.50
N ALA A 180 -16.27 5.54 1.60
CA ALA A 180 -16.11 4.66 0.44
C ALA A 180 -17.43 4.46 -0.33
N LEU A 181 -18.55 4.32 0.38
CA LEU A 181 -19.89 4.21 -0.23
C LEU A 181 -20.31 5.52 -0.89
N GLU A 182 -20.05 6.67 -0.28
CA GLU A 182 -20.34 7.99 -0.86
C GLU A 182 -19.54 8.25 -2.15
N GLU A 183 -18.26 7.86 -2.18
CA GLU A 183 -17.39 8.01 -3.36
C GLU A 183 -17.81 7.08 -4.51
N SER A 184 -18.37 5.90 -4.22
CA SER A 184 -18.76 4.89 -5.23
C SER A 184 -20.03 5.23 -6.06
N VAL A 185 -20.73 6.31 -5.71
CA VAL A 185 -21.95 6.77 -6.40
C VAL A 185 -21.64 7.85 -7.47
N GLY A 186 -20.41 8.38 -7.50
CA GLY A 186 -19.95 9.39 -8.46
C GLY A 186 -19.21 8.78 -9.65
#